data_AF-A0A1C3CVA1-F1
#
_entry.id   AF-A0A1C3CVA1-F1
#
_cell.length_a   1.000
_cell.length_b   1.000
_cell.length_c   1.000
_cell.angle_alpha   90.00
_cell.angle_beta   90.00
_cell.angle_gamma   90.00
#
_symmetry.space_group_name_H-M   'P 1'
#
loop_
_entity.id
_entity.type
_entity.pdbx_description
1 polymer ?
#
loop_
_entity_poly.entity_id
_entity_poly.type
_entity_poly.pdbx_seq_one_letter_code
_entity_poly.pdbx_strand_id
1 'polypeptide(L)' 'MTLPEQIKQAYFDYIDQNHSVPNYLSVSANTHKSLLSEQSDFIKTIPMDTGMVDMKFLGYEVGVSTRDDTPFTWKMN' A
#
# COMPACT_ATOMS: atom_id res chain seq x y z
N MET A 1 11.81 -4.24 -10.82
CA MET A 1 10.39 -3.86 -10.57
C MET A 1 10.40 -2.79 -9.50
N THR A 2 9.72 -1.66 -9.72
CA THR A 2 9.60 -0.58 -8.72
C THR A 2 8.74 -1.07 -7.56
N LEU A 3 8.84 -0.45 -6.38
CA LEU A 3 8.05 -0.85 -5.21
C LEU A 3 6.53 -0.77 -5.48
N PRO A 4 6.01 0.29 -6.14
CA PRO A 4 4.62 0.33 -6.57
C PRO A 4 4.23 -0.89 -7.43
N GLU A 5 5.04 -1.27 -8.43
CA GLU A 5 4.73 -2.43 -9.27
C GLU A 5 4.79 -3.75 -8.50
N GLN A 6 5.68 -3.88 -7.50
CA GLN A 6 5.70 -5.05 -6.60
C GLN A 6 4.41 -5.18 -5.80
N ILE A 7 3.90 -4.07 -5.26
CA ILE A 7 2.64 -4.05 -4.49
C ILE A 7 1.45 -4.38 -5.38
N LYS A 8 1.46 -3.88 -6.62
CA LYS A 8 0.45 -4.18 -7.63
C LYS A 8 0.44 -5.64 -8.04
N GLN A 9 1.61 -6.24 -8.25
CA GLN A 9 1.69 -7.68 -8.53
C GLN A 9 1.12 -8.49 -7.35
N ALA A 10 1.54 -8.17 -6.12
CA ALA A 10 1.05 -8.85 -4.92
C ALA A 10 -0.47 -8.68 -4.70
N TYR A 11 -1.07 -7.59 -5.18
CA TYR A 11 -2.51 -7.39 -5.15
C TYR A 11 -3.24 -8.42 -6.04
N PHE A 12 -2.77 -8.63 -7.27
CA PHE A 12 -3.33 -9.64 -8.16
C PHE A 12 -3.05 -11.06 -7.66
N ASP A 13 -1.87 -11.31 -7.12
CA ASP A 13 -1.52 -12.60 -6.51
C ASP A 13 -2.45 -12.93 -5.33
N TYR A 14 -2.81 -11.94 -4.51
CA TYR A 14 -3.78 -12.12 -3.43
C TYR A 14 -5.15 -12.53 -3.98
N ILE A 15 -5.63 -11.86 -5.02
CA ILE A 15 -6.93 -12.17 -5.63
C ILE A 15 -6.94 -13.58 -6.21
N ASP A 16 -5.86 -13.97 -6.91
CA ASP A 16 -5.72 -15.30 -7.49
C ASP A 16 -5.73 -16.40 -6.41
N GLN A 17 -5.02 -16.17 -5.30
CA GLN A 17 -4.91 -17.13 -4.20
C GLN A 17 -6.16 -17.23 -3.32
N ASN A 18 -6.85 -16.10 -3.09
CA ASN A 18 -7.93 -16.01 -2.10
C ASN A 18 -9.32 -15.85 -2.73
N HIS A 19 -9.41 -15.75 -4.05
CA HIS A 19 -10.64 -15.45 -4.80
C HIS A 19 -11.44 -14.25 -4.24
N SER A 20 -10.72 -13.28 -3.67
CA SER A 20 -11.29 -12.10 -3.01
C SER A 20 -10.42 -10.87 -3.21
N VAL A 21 -11.06 -9.70 -3.26
CA VAL A 21 -10.39 -8.42 -3.51
C VAL A 21 -9.99 -7.81 -2.16
N PRO A 22 -8.68 -7.67 -1.85
CA PRO A 22 -8.26 -7.07 -0.59
C PRO A 22 -8.58 -5.57 -0.60
N ASN A 23 -9.00 -5.04 0.54
CA ASN A 23 -9.44 -3.65 0.67
C ASN A 23 -8.48 -2.79 1.53
N TYR A 24 -7.41 -3.39 2.06
CA TYR A 24 -6.45 -2.71 2.93
C TYR A 24 -5.01 -3.18 2.66
N LEU A 25 -4.12 -2.21 2.42
CA LEU A 25 -2.69 -2.44 2.31
C LEU A 25 -1.99 -2.00 3.59
N SER A 26 -1.33 -2.94 4.27
CA SER A 26 -0.49 -2.64 5.42
C SER A 26 0.96 -2.51 4.94
N VAL A 27 1.64 -1.39 5.20
CA VAL A 27 3.05 -1.18 4.82
C VAL A 27 3.93 -0.87 6.02
N SER A 28 5.23 -1.19 5.95
CA SER A 28 6.21 -0.72 6.94
C SER A 28 6.42 0.80 6.85
N ALA A 29 6.95 1.42 7.90
CA ALA A 29 7.26 2.85 7.87
C ALA A 29 8.29 3.21 6.78
N ASN A 30 9.24 2.30 6.51
CA ASN A 30 10.24 2.49 5.46
C ASN A 30 9.60 2.39 4.08
N THR A 31 8.76 1.38 3.85
CA THR A 31 7.99 1.21 2.60
C THR A 31 7.11 2.43 2.34
N HIS A 32 6.41 2.95 3.36
CA HIS A 32 5.61 4.15 3.23
C HIS A 32 6.45 5.36 2.76
N LYS A 33 7.63 5.59 3.35
CA LYS A 33 8.55 6.67 2.93
C LYS A 33 9.04 6.51 1.49
N SER A 34 9.37 5.28 1.08
CA SER A 34 9.75 4.99 -0.31
C SER A 34 8.60 5.28 -1.27
N LEU A 35 7.37 4.87 -0.92
CA LEU A 35 6.18 5.10 -1.72
C LEU A 35 5.83 6.59 -1.88
N LEU A 36 6.09 7.42 -0.87
CA LEU A 36 5.93 8.88 -1.00
C LEU A 36 6.92 9.51 -2.00
N SER A 37 8.06 8.85 -2.23
CA SER A 37 9.12 9.36 -3.11
C SER A 37 9.01 8.85 -4.55
N GLU A 38 8.28 7.74 -4.77
CA GLU A 38 8.09 7.13 -6.08
C GLU A 38 6.76 7.58 -6.70
N GLN A 39 6.80 8.22 -7.88
CA GLN A 39 5.59 8.53 -8.63
C GLN A 39 4.97 7.25 -9.21
N SER A 40 3.67 7.06 -9.01
CA SER A 40 2.90 5.93 -9.53
C SER A 40 1.47 6.35 -9.85
N ASP A 41 0.90 5.82 -10.93
CA ASP A 41 -0.48 6.10 -11.36
C ASP A 41 -1.54 5.49 -10.43
N PHE A 42 -1.16 4.47 -9.66
CA PHE A 42 -2.07 3.71 -8.81
C PHE A 42 -1.90 4.00 -7.32
N ILE A 43 -0.90 4.81 -6.94
CA ILE A 43 -0.73 5.33 -5.58
C ILE A 43 -1.10 6.81 -5.59
N LYS A 44 -2.12 7.17 -4.80
CA LYS A 44 -2.52 8.55 -4.59
C LYS A 44 -2.18 8.96 -3.19
N THR A 45 -1.48 10.08 -3.05
CA THR A 45 -1.20 10.72 -1.78
C THR A 45 -2.17 11.87 -1.56
N ILE A 46 -2.74 11.96 -0.37
CA ILE A 46 -3.72 12.97 0.02
C ILE A 46 -3.13 13.71 1.22
N PRO A 47 -2.72 14.98 1.08
CA PRO A 47 -2.25 15.76 2.20
C PRO A 47 -3.39 15.97 3.20
N MET A 48 -3.12 15.74 4.49
CA MET A 48 -4.09 15.97 5.56
C MET A 48 -3.75 17.25 6.32
N ASP A 49 -4.79 17.89 6.89
CA ASP A 49 -4.65 19.10 7.72
C ASP A 49 -3.80 18.88 8.97
N THR A 50 -3.59 17.61 9.37
CA THR A 50 -2.73 17.20 10.49
C THR A 50 -1.24 17.24 10.17
N GLY A 51 -0.86 17.55 8.92
CA GLY A 51 0.53 17.46 8.44
C GLY A 51 0.97 16.04 8.10
N MET A 52 0.08 15.05 8.22
CA MET A 52 0.30 13.69 7.72
C MET A 52 -0.15 13.58 6.25
N VAL A 53 0.35 12.56 5.56
CA VAL A 53 -0.07 12.23 4.19
C VAL A 53 -0.80 10.90 4.24
N ASP A 54 -2.08 10.91 3.88
CA ASP A 54 -2.86 9.71 3.65
C ASP A 54 -2.48 9.12 2.27
N MET A 55 -2.58 7.81 2.11
CA MET A 55 -2.18 7.12 0.91
C MET A 55 -3.23 6.10 0.51
N LYS A 56 -3.56 6.08 -0.78
CA LYS A 56 -4.50 5.11 -1.37
C LYS A 56 -3.87 4.36 -2.52
N PHE A 57 -4.06 3.05 -2.53
CA PHE A 57 -3.69 2.17 -3.63
C PHE A 57 -4.94 1.77 -4.41
N LEU A 58 -5.09 2.20 -5.67
CA LEU A 58 -6.31 1.97 -6.49
C LEU A 58 -7.63 2.38 -5.78
N GLY A 59 -7.56 3.33 -4.83
CA GLY A 59 -8.70 3.77 -4.03
C GLY A 59 -8.87 3.04 -2.69
N TYR A 60 -8.12 1.97 -2.44
CA TYR A 60 -8.06 1.26 -1.15
C TYR A 60 -7.11 1.92 -0.17
N GLU A 61 -7.40 1.77 1.12
CA GLU A 61 -6.65 2.40 2.20
C GLU A 61 -5.26 1.76 2.36
N VAL A 62 -4.25 2.60 2.58
CA VAL A 62 -2.89 2.18 2.90
C VAL A 62 -2.55 2.64 4.31
N GLY A 63 -2.40 1.68 5.23
CA GLY A 63 -2.01 1.96 6.60
C GLY A 63 -0.56 1.60 6.89
N VAL A 64 0.05 2.34 7.82
CA VAL A 64 1.43 2.10 8.27
C VAL A 64 1.42 1.18 9.49
N SER A 65 2.03 -0.01 9.34
CA SER A 65 2.25 -0.96 10.40
C SER A 65 3.38 -0.49 11.32
N THR A 66 3.23 -0.70 12.63
CA THR A 66 4.29 -0.53 13.63
C THR A 66 5.20 -1.76 13.72
N ARG A 67 4.85 -2.84 13.03
CA ARG A 67 5.64 -4.07 12.90
C ARG A 67 6.33 -4.09 11.55
N ASP A 68 7.65 -4.19 11.57
CA ASP A 68 8.53 -4.19 10.39
C ASP A 68 8.81 -5.61 9.84
N ASP A 69 8.03 -6.59 10.28
CA ASP A 69 8.23 -8.01 9.95
C ASP A 69 8.16 -8.28 8.43
N THR A 70 7.35 -7.50 7.72
CA THR A 70 7.24 -7.51 6.26
C THR A 70 7.19 -6.08 5.72
N PRO A 71 7.74 -5.81 4.52
CA PRO A 71 7.69 -4.48 3.93
C PRO A 71 6.25 -4.06 3.61
N PHE A 72 5.40 -4.99 3.20
CA PHE A 72 3.97 -4.77 3.01
C PHE A 72 3.17 -6.08 3.02
N THR A 73 1.85 -5.99 3.22
CA THR A 73 0.90 -7.12 3.16
C THR A 73 -0.50 -6.63 2.81
N TRP A 74 -1.19 -7.36 1.93
CA TRP A 74 -2.61 -7.19 1.62
C TRP A 74 -3.50 -7.93 2.62
N LYS A 75 -4.59 -7.28 3.06
CA LYS A 75 -5.55 -7.82 4.01
C LYS A 75 -6.98 -7.49 3.59
N MET A 76 -7.90 -8.32 4.07
CA MET A 76 -9.30 -7.95 4.22
C MET A 76 -9.45 -7.29 5.58
N ASN A 77 -9.88 -6.04 5.59
CA ASN A 77 -10.30 -5.29 6.78
C ASN A 77 -11.73 -5.68 7.17
#